data_AF-A0A351YA22-F1
#
_entry.id   AF-A0A351YA22-F1
#
_cell.length_a   1.000
_cell.length_b   1.000
_cell.length_c   1.000
_cell.angle_alpha   90.00
_cell.angle_beta   90.00
_cell.angle_gamma   90.00
#
_symmetry.space_group_name_H-M   'P 1'
#
loop_
_entity.id
_entity.type
_entity.pdbx_description
1 polymer ?
#
loop_
_entity_poly.entity_id
_entity_poly.type
_entity_poly.pdbx_seq_one_letter_code
_entity_poly.pdbx_strand_id
1 'polypeptide(L)'
;MNRGLLFSYRFGCFYCYNEANMSYQNYLTKEAFKAAFGVKPSKAKMDGEKVLSLGESSQKVISFIEGDEPFAFIKLGEAELACLSDAERIKERRQKTFEEKTRIVMKETAGYYPTTDKHLLEYANLYETRMKNADGIGILGLRKEGYFVKTYSKSHLLMNGDVLNPVLGNWTPSLKGRKILVIYPFIDEISFQYGRREKVFQKNPQILPEFDLKLLASPITMGDETDYRFPSFMRALEEMEARISQIDFDLALVGCGAYGSLLTLYIKSIGKKAIQTGGSTQLLFGILGSRWENAPYIKELENEYWIRPATKPKGFEKVAGGAYW
;
A
#
# COMPACT_ATOMS: atom_id res chain seq x y z
N MET A 1 -40.98 29.24 50.64
CA MET A 1 -40.08 30.36 51.02
C MET A 1 -38.63 29.90 50.82
N ASN A 2 -37.93 30.51 49.84
CA ASN A 2 -36.52 30.96 49.85
C ASN A 2 -35.55 30.32 50.87
N ARG A 3 -34.30 29.88 50.59
CA ARG A 3 -33.20 30.12 49.61
C ARG A 3 -32.28 28.86 49.69
N GLY A 4 -31.50 28.37 48.72
CA GLY A 4 -30.56 28.99 47.78
C GLY A 4 -29.11 28.87 48.30
N LEU A 5 -28.23 28.05 47.68
CA LEU A 5 -26.73 28.11 47.63
C LEU A 5 -26.20 26.74 47.10
N LEU A 6 -25.81 26.62 45.82
CA LEU A 6 -24.53 26.95 45.15
C LEU A 6 -23.50 25.80 45.16
N PHE A 7 -23.16 25.37 43.94
CA PHE A 7 -22.10 24.44 43.56
C PHE A 7 -20.71 24.95 43.92
N SER A 8 -19.84 24.06 44.42
CA SER A 8 -18.40 24.10 44.11
C SER A 8 -17.79 22.70 44.26
N TYR A 9 -17.35 22.09 43.16
CA TYR A 9 -16.39 20.99 43.18
C TYR A 9 -15.10 21.50 42.55
N ARG A 10 -14.04 21.63 43.36
CA ARG A 10 -12.67 21.75 42.88
C ARG A 10 -11.69 21.08 43.85
N PHE A 11 -10.93 20.16 43.26
CA PHE A 11 -9.58 19.68 43.58
C PHE A 11 -9.32 18.82 44.83
N GLY A 12 -8.76 17.64 44.53
CA GLY A 12 -8.01 16.77 45.42
C GLY A 12 -7.20 15.78 44.59
N CYS A 13 -6.11 16.28 44.00
CA CYS A 13 -5.09 15.56 43.25
C CYS A 13 -4.35 14.58 44.17
N PHE A 14 -4.11 13.33 43.75
CA PHE A 14 -2.90 12.55 44.08
C PHE A 14 -2.96 11.19 43.37
N TYR A 15 -2.27 11.05 42.24
CA TYR A 15 -1.60 9.82 41.86
C TYR A 15 -0.37 10.21 41.03
N CYS A 16 0.79 10.19 41.68
CA CYS A 16 2.07 10.11 40.99
C CYS A 16 2.11 8.77 40.26
N TYR A 17 2.24 8.80 38.93
CA TYR A 17 2.57 7.62 38.14
C TYR A 17 3.73 7.96 37.21
N ASN A 18 4.82 7.20 37.38
CA ASN A 18 6.06 7.31 36.66
C ASN A 18 5.85 7.25 35.14
N GLU A 19 6.40 8.26 34.46
CA GLU A 19 6.50 8.36 32.99
C GLU A 19 7.57 7.41 32.46
N ALA A 20 7.20 6.16 32.16
CA ALA A 20 7.94 5.28 31.26
C ALA A 20 7.09 4.04 30.97
N ASN A 21 6.09 4.15 30.08
CA ASN A 21 5.41 3.07 29.32
C ASN A 21 4.02 3.50 28.83
N MET A 22 3.90 4.60 28.08
CA MET A 22 2.73 4.80 27.22
C MET A 22 3.01 4.17 25.86
N SER A 23 2.49 2.96 25.70
CA SER A 23 2.62 2.15 24.50
C SER A 23 1.89 2.75 23.30
N TYR A 24 2.48 2.54 22.13
CA TYR A 24 2.03 2.85 20.77
C TYR A 24 0.55 2.53 20.46
N GLN A 25 -0.10 1.69 21.29
CA GLN A 25 -1.51 1.37 21.19
C GLN A 25 -2.44 2.57 21.39
N ASN A 26 -2.06 3.56 22.20
CA ASN A 26 -2.91 4.76 22.43
C ASN A 26 -2.85 5.79 21.28
N TYR A 27 -1.92 5.65 20.34
CA TYR A 27 -1.89 6.51 19.14
C TYR A 27 -2.87 5.99 18.08
N LEU A 28 -3.03 4.68 17.98
CA LEU A 28 -4.01 4.03 17.10
C LEU A 28 -5.46 4.32 17.52
N THR A 29 -5.71 4.54 18.82
CA THR A 29 -7.08 4.75 19.33
C THR A 29 -7.67 6.11 18.97
N LYS A 30 -6.89 7.18 18.76
CA LYS A 30 -7.45 8.50 18.36
C LYS A 30 -7.91 8.54 16.90
N GLU A 31 -7.20 7.85 16.00
CA GLU A 31 -7.60 7.70 14.59
C GLU A 31 -8.72 6.65 14.43
N ALA A 32 -8.69 5.57 15.24
CA ALA A 32 -9.81 4.63 15.35
C ALA A 32 -11.08 5.30 15.90
N PHE A 33 -10.96 6.28 16.81
CA PHE A 33 -12.10 7.05 17.32
C PHE A 33 -12.78 7.87 16.21
N LYS A 34 -12.03 8.43 15.25
CA LYS A 34 -12.61 9.10 14.07
C LYS A 34 -13.27 8.10 13.09
N ALA A 35 -12.70 6.90 12.97
CA ALA A 35 -13.28 5.83 12.15
C ALA A 35 -14.62 5.32 12.72
N ALA A 36 -14.82 5.38 14.05
CA ALA A 36 -16.06 4.95 14.72
C ALA A 36 -17.25 5.91 14.54
N PHE A 37 -17.02 7.18 14.16
CA PHE A 37 -18.08 8.19 14.02
C PHE A 37 -18.37 8.61 12.56
N GLY A 38 -17.98 7.79 11.57
CA GLY A 38 -18.55 7.87 10.21
C GLY A 38 -18.22 9.13 9.39
N VAL A 39 -17.39 10.05 9.88
CA VAL A 39 -16.93 11.20 9.11
C VAL A 39 -15.46 10.97 8.71
N LYS A 40 -15.25 10.30 7.57
CA LYS A 40 -13.95 10.38 6.88
C LYS A 40 -13.80 11.82 6.39
N PRO A 41 -12.75 12.57 6.78
CA PRO A 41 -12.51 13.89 6.22
C PRO A 41 -12.42 13.76 4.70
N SER A 42 -13.14 14.61 3.96
CA SER A 42 -13.11 14.55 2.51
C SER A 42 -11.68 14.82 2.05
N LYS A 43 -11.09 13.85 1.34
CA LYS A 43 -9.76 13.96 0.72
C LYS A 43 -9.75 14.95 -0.46
N ALA A 44 -10.64 15.94 -0.50
CA ALA A 44 -10.84 16.78 -1.68
C ALA A 44 -9.60 17.64 -2.01
N LYS A 45 -8.72 17.86 -1.02
CA LYS A 45 -7.47 18.58 -1.18
C LYS A 45 -6.30 17.96 -0.41
N MET A 46 -5.11 18.06 -0.98
CA MET A 46 -3.83 17.74 -0.35
C MET A 46 -2.94 18.99 -0.46
N ASP A 47 -2.61 19.63 0.68
CA ASP A 47 -1.82 20.87 0.72
C ASP A 47 -2.30 21.98 -0.24
N GLY A 48 -3.62 22.04 -0.46
CA GLY A 48 -4.28 23.01 -1.35
C GLY A 48 -4.54 22.49 -2.78
N GLU A 49 -3.90 21.41 -3.20
CA GLU A 49 -4.08 20.80 -4.53
C GLU A 49 -5.29 19.87 -4.56
N LYS A 50 -6.05 19.87 -5.67
CA LYS A 50 -7.23 19.01 -5.84
C LYS A 50 -6.79 17.54 -5.97
N VAL A 51 -7.36 16.68 -5.12
CA VAL A 51 -7.30 15.23 -5.33
C VAL A 51 -8.59 14.83 -6.06
N LEU A 52 -8.45 14.06 -7.14
CA LEU A 52 -9.59 13.57 -7.90
C LEU A 52 -10.49 12.68 -7.03
N SER A 53 -11.80 12.77 -7.24
CA SER A 53 -12.76 11.81 -6.67
C SER A 53 -12.46 10.39 -7.16
N LEU A 54 -13.08 9.37 -6.53
CA LEU A 54 -12.89 7.99 -6.97
C LEU A 54 -13.30 7.80 -8.44
N GLY A 55 -14.46 8.33 -8.84
CA GLY A 55 -14.94 8.24 -10.23
C GLY A 55 -14.03 8.96 -11.23
N GLU A 56 -13.60 10.19 -10.94
CA GLU A 56 -12.64 10.91 -11.79
C GLU A 56 -11.30 10.15 -11.89
N SER A 57 -10.84 9.59 -10.77
CA SER A 57 -9.62 8.77 -10.73
C SER A 57 -9.76 7.52 -11.59
N SER A 58 -10.89 6.81 -11.51
CA SER A 58 -11.19 5.62 -12.32
C SER A 58 -11.12 5.94 -13.81
N GLN A 59 -11.75 7.04 -14.24
CA GLN A 59 -11.70 7.47 -15.64
C GLN A 59 -10.29 7.79 -16.10
N LYS A 60 -9.47 8.42 -15.24
CA LYS A 60 -8.05 8.62 -15.54
C LYS A 60 -7.31 7.30 -15.69
N VAL A 61 -7.47 6.36 -14.75
CA VAL A 61 -6.80 5.06 -14.85
C VAL A 61 -7.18 4.33 -16.15
N ILE A 62 -8.47 4.30 -16.50
CA ILE A 62 -8.96 3.70 -17.77
C ILE A 62 -8.28 4.35 -18.97
N SER A 63 -8.30 5.68 -19.05
CA SER A 63 -7.69 6.41 -20.19
C SER A 63 -6.19 6.12 -20.38
N PHE A 64 -5.45 5.93 -19.28
CA PHE A 64 -4.03 5.57 -19.33
C PHE A 64 -3.81 4.09 -19.72
N ILE A 65 -4.66 3.17 -19.27
CA ILE A 65 -4.60 1.77 -19.69
C ILE A 65 -4.83 1.66 -21.21
N GLU A 66 -5.80 2.43 -21.73
CA GLU A 66 -6.20 2.44 -23.14
C GLU A 66 -5.22 3.15 -24.06
N GLY A 67 -4.60 4.27 -23.63
CA GLY A 67 -3.59 4.98 -24.40
C GLY A 67 -2.29 4.20 -24.57
N ASP A 68 -1.44 4.57 -25.52
CA ASP A 68 -0.23 3.77 -25.85
C ASP A 68 0.96 4.03 -24.92
N GLU A 69 0.97 5.17 -24.22
CA GLU A 69 2.11 5.62 -23.45
C GLU A 69 2.38 4.78 -22.19
N PRO A 70 3.67 4.51 -21.86
CA PRO A 70 4.05 3.93 -20.58
C PRO A 70 3.67 4.83 -19.42
N PHE A 71 3.20 4.24 -18.32
CA PHE A 71 2.89 4.99 -17.10
C PHE A 71 3.18 4.21 -15.83
N ALA A 72 3.35 4.94 -14.73
CA ALA A 72 3.48 4.41 -13.38
C ALA A 72 2.49 5.11 -12.43
N PHE A 73 1.55 4.35 -11.89
CA PHE A 73 0.67 4.80 -10.80
C PHE A 73 1.09 4.17 -9.47
N ILE A 74 1.49 5.02 -8.52
CA ILE A 74 2.04 4.59 -7.23
C ILE A 74 1.22 5.13 -6.05
N LYS A 75 1.50 4.61 -4.86
CA LYS A 75 1.04 5.15 -3.57
C LYS A 75 2.13 4.96 -2.52
N LEU A 76 2.16 5.87 -1.55
CA LEU A 76 3.11 5.82 -0.42
C LEU A 76 2.40 5.24 0.79
N GLY A 77 2.98 4.23 1.42
CA GLY A 77 2.51 3.69 2.69
C GLY A 77 3.16 4.37 3.89
N GLU A 78 2.73 3.98 5.08
CA GLU A 78 3.25 4.52 6.34
C GLU A 78 4.75 4.23 6.53
N ALA A 79 5.20 3.04 6.13
CA ALA A 79 6.59 2.64 6.25
C ALA A 79 7.51 3.48 5.35
N GLU A 80 7.10 3.71 4.10
CA GLU A 80 7.81 4.58 3.16
C GLU A 80 7.92 6.01 3.70
N LEU A 81 6.80 6.57 4.17
CA LEU A 81 6.76 7.93 4.71
C LEU A 81 7.60 8.07 5.98
N ALA A 82 7.61 7.05 6.85
CA ALA A 82 8.47 7.03 8.04
C ALA A 82 9.95 7.03 7.65
N CYS A 83 10.34 6.17 6.70
CA CYS A 83 11.71 6.11 6.20
C CYS A 83 12.16 7.42 5.56
N LEU A 84 11.34 8.01 4.66
CA LEU A 84 11.65 9.28 4.01
C LEU A 84 11.77 10.42 5.03
N SER A 85 10.87 10.46 6.02
CA SER A 85 10.91 11.46 7.09
C SER A 85 12.18 11.37 7.92
N ASP A 86 12.64 10.17 8.28
CA ASP A 86 13.87 10.00 9.05
C ASP A 86 15.11 10.32 8.21
N ALA A 87 15.14 9.88 6.96
CA ALA A 87 16.23 10.16 6.02
C ALA A 87 16.43 11.67 5.82
N GLU A 88 15.36 12.43 5.64
CA GLU A 88 15.42 13.89 5.50
C GLU A 88 15.99 14.56 6.76
N ARG A 89 15.52 14.18 7.96
CA ARG A 89 16.06 14.73 9.22
C ARG A 89 17.54 14.42 9.40
N ILE A 90 18.00 13.26 8.93
CA ILE A 90 19.43 12.88 8.96
C ILE A 90 20.22 13.73 7.96
N LYS A 91 19.75 13.87 6.72
CA LYS A 91 20.38 14.72 5.69
C LYS A 91 20.54 16.16 6.13
N GLU A 92 19.54 16.68 6.85
CA GLU A 92 19.54 18.03 7.42
C GLU A 92 20.28 18.17 8.76
N ARG A 93 20.94 17.11 9.23
CA ARG A 93 21.68 17.07 10.51
C ARG A 93 20.81 17.36 11.75
N ARG A 94 19.48 17.21 11.64
CA ARG A 94 18.53 17.30 12.76
C ARG A 94 18.41 15.99 13.55
N GLN A 95 18.92 14.90 12.98
CA GLN A 95 18.91 13.55 13.56
C GLN A 95 20.20 12.83 13.16
N LYS A 96 20.73 11.96 14.03
CA LYS A 96 21.99 11.22 13.76
C LYS A 96 21.76 9.87 13.07
N THR A 97 20.73 9.14 13.48
CA THR A 97 20.46 7.75 13.08
C THR A 97 18.96 7.55 12.89
N PHE A 98 18.51 6.53 12.15
CA PHE A 98 17.07 6.24 12.03
C PHE A 98 16.46 5.90 13.39
N GLU A 99 15.20 6.29 13.59
CA GLU A 99 14.47 5.93 14.80
C GLU A 99 14.15 4.44 14.82
N GLU A 100 14.18 3.83 16.01
CA GLU A 100 13.95 2.39 16.15
C GLU A 100 12.57 1.97 15.62
N LYS A 101 11.54 2.79 15.85
CA LYS A 101 10.20 2.55 15.31
C LYS A 101 10.18 2.50 13.77
N THR A 102 11.03 3.30 13.11
CA THR A 102 11.17 3.31 11.65
C THR A 102 11.86 2.03 11.18
N ARG A 103 12.88 1.55 11.90
CA ARG A 103 13.52 0.26 11.59
C ARG A 103 12.52 -0.89 11.73
N ILE A 104 11.75 -0.91 12.81
CA ILE A 104 10.75 -1.94 13.08
C ILE A 104 9.69 -1.95 11.97
N VAL A 105 9.07 -0.81 11.66
CA VAL A 105 8.00 -0.77 10.63
C VAL A 105 8.54 -1.12 9.23
N MET A 106 9.79 -0.71 8.92
CA MET A 106 10.43 -1.07 7.65
C MET A 106 10.68 -2.57 7.54
N LYS A 107 11.12 -3.25 8.62
CA LYS A 107 11.29 -4.71 8.61
C LYS A 107 9.96 -5.44 8.67
N GLU A 108 9.19 -5.23 9.73
CA GLU A 108 8.03 -6.06 10.05
C GLU A 108 6.87 -5.82 9.08
N THR A 109 6.60 -4.57 8.70
CA THR A 109 5.44 -4.27 7.85
C THR A 109 5.80 -4.22 6.36
N ALA A 110 6.92 -3.60 6.02
CA ALA A 110 7.30 -3.36 4.62
C ALA A 110 8.22 -4.45 4.03
N GLY A 111 8.84 -5.27 4.88
CA GLY A 111 9.72 -6.36 4.46
C GLY A 111 11.11 -5.89 4.02
N TYR A 112 11.54 -4.70 4.44
CA TYR A 112 12.86 -4.16 4.14
C TYR A 112 13.92 -4.73 5.09
N TYR A 113 15.08 -5.11 4.54
CA TYR A 113 16.19 -5.64 5.32
C TYR A 113 17.52 -5.49 4.55
N PRO A 114 18.66 -5.36 5.27
CA PRO A 114 18.76 -5.04 6.69
C PRO A 114 18.37 -3.57 6.97
N THR A 115 17.98 -3.26 8.20
CA THR A 115 17.44 -1.93 8.59
C THR A 115 18.49 -1.00 9.22
N THR A 116 19.77 -1.17 8.89
CA THR A 116 20.83 -0.23 9.32
C THR A 116 20.67 1.14 8.67
N ASP A 117 21.27 2.20 9.22
CA ASP A 117 21.19 3.56 8.65
C ASP A 117 21.65 3.64 7.20
N LYS A 118 22.77 2.99 6.86
CA LYS A 118 23.29 2.94 5.48
C LYS A 118 22.24 2.43 4.51
N HIS A 119 21.63 1.30 4.81
CA HIS A 119 20.66 0.64 3.94
C HIS A 119 19.35 1.43 3.86
N LEU A 120 18.85 2.00 4.96
CA LEU A 120 17.64 2.82 4.93
C LEU A 120 17.85 4.14 4.16
N LEU A 121 19.03 4.76 4.26
CA LEU A 121 19.40 5.90 3.40
C LEU A 121 19.42 5.50 1.92
N GLU A 122 19.95 4.32 1.60
CA GLU A 122 19.98 3.80 0.23
C GLU A 122 18.56 3.68 -0.35
N TYR A 123 17.65 3.10 0.43
CA TYR A 123 16.23 3.01 0.07
C TYR A 123 15.60 4.40 -0.16
N ALA A 124 15.78 5.32 0.79
CA ALA A 124 15.23 6.67 0.67
C ALA A 124 15.78 7.41 -0.57
N ASN A 125 17.09 7.34 -0.81
CA ASN A 125 17.72 7.96 -1.98
C ASN A 125 17.20 7.39 -3.31
N LEU A 126 17.01 6.06 -3.37
CA LEU A 126 16.46 5.42 -4.56
C LEU A 126 15.01 5.84 -4.80
N TYR A 127 14.20 5.89 -3.73
CA TYR A 127 12.82 6.33 -3.78
C TYR A 127 12.71 7.78 -4.26
N GLU A 128 13.49 8.70 -3.67
CA GLU A 128 13.58 10.11 -4.07
C GLU A 128 13.98 10.28 -5.55
N THR A 129 14.87 9.43 -6.04
CA THR A 129 15.35 9.48 -7.42
C THR A 129 14.27 9.02 -8.39
N ARG A 130 13.61 7.88 -8.10
CA ARG A 130 12.65 7.27 -9.03
C ARG A 130 11.27 7.92 -8.98
N MET A 131 10.83 8.43 -7.83
CA MET A 131 9.49 9.00 -7.64
C MET A 131 9.20 10.18 -8.59
N LYS A 132 10.25 10.87 -9.06
CA LYS A 132 10.16 11.92 -10.08
C LYS A 132 9.51 11.45 -11.39
N ASN A 133 9.52 10.14 -11.65
CA ASN A 133 8.99 9.52 -12.86
C ASN A 133 7.55 9.00 -12.70
N ALA A 134 6.91 9.15 -11.53
CA ALA A 134 5.52 8.79 -11.36
C ALA A 134 4.60 9.64 -12.26
N ASP A 135 3.57 9.04 -12.86
CA ASP A 135 2.57 9.77 -13.66
C ASP A 135 1.34 10.13 -12.84
N GLY A 136 1.02 9.33 -11.83
CA GLY A 136 -0.11 9.56 -10.94
C GLY A 136 0.13 8.94 -9.57
N ILE A 137 -0.39 9.61 -8.54
CA ILE A 137 -0.18 9.20 -7.15
C ILE A 137 -1.54 9.05 -6.46
N GLY A 138 -1.78 7.87 -5.90
CA GLY A 138 -2.97 7.59 -5.10
C GLY A 138 -2.78 8.06 -3.66
N ILE A 139 -3.58 9.05 -3.25
CA ILE A 139 -3.48 9.70 -1.93
C ILE A 139 -4.25 8.91 -0.87
N LEU A 140 -3.52 8.45 0.15
CA LEU A 140 -4.05 7.69 1.28
C LEU A 140 -4.57 8.58 2.42
N GLY A 141 -4.13 9.83 2.49
CA GLY A 141 -4.44 10.78 3.56
C GLY A 141 -3.49 10.65 4.75
N LEU A 142 -2.27 10.15 4.52
CA LEU A 142 -1.30 9.91 5.57
C LEU A 142 -0.56 11.19 5.97
N ARG A 143 -0.07 11.24 7.21
CA ARG A 143 0.68 12.40 7.72
C ARG A 143 1.95 12.61 6.89
N LYS A 144 2.19 13.85 6.43
CA LYS A 144 3.30 14.27 5.55
C LYS A 144 3.28 13.66 4.14
N GLU A 145 2.22 12.94 3.74
CA GLU A 145 2.11 12.41 2.39
C GLU A 145 2.20 13.51 1.33
N GLY A 146 1.43 14.60 1.52
CA GLY A 146 1.43 15.73 0.59
C GLY A 146 2.78 16.42 0.45
N TYR A 147 3.47 16.61 1.58
CA TYR A 147 4.84 17.13 1.58
C TYR A 147 5.77 16.27 0.71
N PHE A 148 5.85 14.96 0.94
CA PHE A 148 6.77 14.11 0.18
C PHE A 148 6.37 13.92 -1.28
N VAL A 149 5.07 13.87 -1.56
CA VAL A 149 4.56 13.88 -2.95
C VAL A 149 5.03 15.12 -3.69
N LYS A 150 4.85 16.30 -3.09
CA LYS A 150 5.26 17.57 -3.69
C LYS A 150 6.79 17.71 -3.81
N THR A 151 7.54 17.21 -2.84
CA THR A 151 9.01 17.32 -2.84
C THR A 151 9.66 16.41 -3.88
N TYR A 152 9.14 15.19 -4.08
CA TYR A 152 9.83 14.16 -4.86
C TYR A 152 9.15 13.76 -6.17
N SER A 153 7.87 14.05 -6.35
CA SER A 153 7.16 13.79 -7.61
C SER A 153 7.12 15.02 -8.52
N LYS A 154 7.08 14.78 -9.83
CA LYS A 154 6.72 15.80 -10.83
C LYS A 154 5.28 15.67 -11.32
N SER A 155 4.56 14.65 -10.88
CA SER A 155 3.16 14.43 -11.27
C SER A 155 2.25 15.45 -10.59
N HIS A 156 1.31 15.97 -11.38
CA HIS A 156 0.20 16.81 -10.92
C HIS A 156 -1.11 16.00 -10.83
N LEU A 157 -1.07 14.69 -11.13
CA LEU A 157 -2.23 13.80 -11.10
C LEU A 157 -2.34 13.13 -9.74
N LEU A 158 -3.06 13.80 -8.84
CA LEU A 158 -3.39 13.30 -7.51
C LEU A 158 -4.74 12.58 -7.56
N MET A 159 -4.73 11.28 -7.30
CA MET A 159 -5.90 10.42 -7.38
C MET A 159 -6.38 10.00 -5.99
N ASN A 160 -7.65 9.65 -5.87
CA ASN A 160 -8.11 8.93 -4.69
C ASN A 160 -7.36 7.59 -4.60
N GLY A 161 -6.65 7.34 -3.50
CA GLY A 161 -5.86 6.11 -3.34
C GLY A 161 -6.66 4.80 -3.42
N ASP A 162 -7.97 4.83 -3.16
CA ASP A 162 -8.84 3.67 -3.32
C ASP A 162 -8.97 3.25 -4.79
N VAL A 163 -8.68 4.13 -5.76
CA VAL A 163 -8.67 3.77 -7.19
C VAL A 163 -7.64 2.67 -7.48
N LEU A 164 -6.56 2.58 -6.70
CA LEU A 164 -5.52 1.56 -6.90
C LEU A 164 -5.91 0.20 -6.30
N ASN A 165 -7.07 0.10 -5.64
CA ASN A 165 -7.66 -1.18 -5.28
C ASN A 165 -8.45 -1.72 -6.50
N PRO A 166 -8.07 -2.88 -7.09
CA PRO A 166 -8.71 -3.39 -8.30
C PRO A 166 -10.23 -3.53 -8.22
N VAL A 167 -10.79 -3.87 -7.05
CA VAL A 167 -12.24 -4.07 -6.88
C VAL A 167 -13.01 -2.78 -6.57
N LEU A 168 -12.34 -1.69 -6.21
CA LEU A 168 -12.96 -0.38 -5.98
C LEU A 168 -12.77 0.59 -7.14
N GLY A 169 -11.67 0.43 -7.89
CA GLY A 169 -11.26 1.37 -8.93
C GLY A 169 -12.04 1.27 -10.22
N ASN A 170 -12.85 0.24 -10.44
CA ASN A 170 -13.70 0.03 -11.64
C ASN A 170 -12.96 0.09 -13.00
N TRP A 171 -11.62 -0.04 -13.02
CA TRP A 171 -10.81 0.03 -14.24
C TRP A 171 -10.39 -1.36 -14.75
N THR A 172 -10.55 -2.41 -13.96
CA THR A 172 -10.13 -3.78 -14.30
C THR A 172 -10.79 -4.37 -15.54
N PRO A 173 -12.03 -3.99 -15.96
CA PRO A 173 -12.56 -4.42 -17.27
C PRO A 173 -11.65 -4.06 -18.46
N SER A 174 -10.88 -2.98 -18.34
CA SER A 174 -9.94 -2.50 -19.37
C SER A 174 -8.72 -3.41 -19.56
N LEU A 175 -8.54 -4.42 -18.70
CA LEU A 175 -7.48 -5.43 -18.82
C LEU A 175 -7.81 -6.50 -19.87
N LYS A 176 -9.06 -6.60 -20.32
CA LYS A 176 -9.53 -7.65 -21.23
C LYS A 176 -8.63 -7.78 -22.47
N GLY A 177 -8.19 -9.02 -22.74
CA GLY A 177 -7.38 -9.38 -23.91
C GLY A 177 -5.91 -8.93 -23.88
N ARG A 178 -5.44 -8.29 -22.80
CA ARG A 178 -4.06 -7.82 -22.67
C ARG A 178 -3.14 -8.86 -22.04
N LYS A 179 -1.83 -8.70 -22.18
CA LYS A 179 -0.83 -9.44 -21.40
C LYS A 179 -0.61 -8.76 -20.07
N ILE A 180 -1.09 -9.35 -18.97
CA ILE A 180 -1.03 -8.75 -17.64
C ILE A 180 -0.02 -9.50 -16.78
N LEU A 181 1.03 -8.80 -16.37
CA LEU A 181 1.97 -9.31 -15.37
C LEU A 181 1.46 -9.01 -13.96
N VAL A 182 1.25 -10.04 -13.15
CA VAL A 182 0.93 -9.89 -11.73
C VAL A 182 2.14 -10.24 -10.90
N ILE A 183 2.62 -9.26 -10.13
CA ILE A 183 3.75 -9.40 -9.21
C ILE A 183 3.18 -9.47 -7.78
N TYR A 184 3.17 -10.66 -7.21
CA TYR A 184 2.50 -10.92 -5.93
C TYR A 184 3.11 -12.15 -5.23
N PRO A 185 2.97 -12.31 -3.89
CA PRO A 185 3.45 -13.51 -3.22
C PRO A 185 2.64 -14.78 -3.50
N PHE A 186 1.32 -14.69 -3.67
CA PHE A 186 0.40 -15.85 -3.77
C PHE A 186 0.12 -16.25 -5.23
N ILE A 187 1.18 -16.49 -6.01
CA ILE A 187 1.01 -16.75 -7.46
C ILE A 187 0.28 -18.05 -7.76
N ASP A 188 0.41 -19.07 -6.92
CA ASP A 188 -0.24 -20.37 -7.11
C ASP A 188 -1.76 -20.24 -6.88
N GLU A 189 -2.16 -19.54 -5.82
CA GLU A 189 -3.56 -19.20 -5.56
C GLU A 189 -4.15 -18.32 -6.67
N ILE A 190 -3.38 -17.33 -7.16
CA ILE A 190 -3.80 -16.49 -8.29
C ILE A 190 -4.01 -17.35 -9.54
N SER A 191 -3.07 -18.23 -9.88
CA SER A 191 -3.18 -19.13 -11.03
C SER A 191 -4.42 -20.03 -10.92
N PHE A 192 -4.63 -20.61 -9.74
CA PHE A 192 -5.78 -21.47 -9.46
C PHE A 192 -7.12 -20.72 -9.57
N GLN A 193 -7.23 -19.55 -8.96
CA GLN A 193 -8.44 -18.72 -9.02
C GLN A 193 -8.71 -18.20 -10.43
N TYR A 194 -7.67 -17.82 -11.16
CA TYR A 194 -7.80 -17.33 -12.52
C TYR A 194 -8.26 -18.41 -13.50
N GLY A 195 -7.81 -19.65 -13.32
CA GLY A 195 -8.29 -20.82 -14.08
C GLY A 195 -9.78 -21.14 -13.89
N ARG A 196 -10.43 -20.51 -12.90
CA ARG A 196 -11.87 -20.59 -12.62
C ARG A 196 -12.50 -19.19 -12.48
N ARG A 197 -11.96 -18.19 -13.20
CA ARG A 197 -12.31 -16.76 -13.07
C ARG A 197 -13.81 -16.48 -13.10
N GLU A 198 -14.58 -17.24 -13.86
CA GLU A 198 -16.04 -17.14 -13.98
C GLU A 198 -16.79 -17.43 -12.67
N LYS A 199 -16.15 -18.14 -11.73
CA LYS A 199 -16.69 -18.43 -10.39
C LYS A 199 -16.34 -17.35 -9.37
N VAL A 200 -15.28 -16.59 -9.60
CA VAL A 200 -14.74 -15.61 -8.64
C VAL A 200 -15.72 -14.45 -8.44
N PHE A 201 -16.22 -13.84 -9.52
CA PHE A 201 -17.18 -12.74 -9.47
C PHE A 201 -18.45 -13.07 -10.26
N GLN A 202 -19.23 -14.05 -9.82
CA GLN A 202 -20.42 -14.53 -10.55
C GLN A 202 -21.40 -13.41 -10.93
N LYS A 203 -21.63 -12.45 -10.03
CA LYS A 203 -22.55 -11.31 -10.27
C LYS A 203 -21.93 -10.23 -11.18
N ASN A 204 -20.61 -10.13 -11.19
CA ASN A 204 -19.85 -9.06 -11.85
C ASN A 204 -18.60 -9.62 -12.54
N PRO A 205 -18.73 -10.52 -13.53
CA PRO A 205 -17.59 -11.23 -14.12
C PRO A 205 -16.59 -10.28 -14.81
N GLN A 206 -17.02 -9.07 -15.18
CA GLN A 206 -16.17 -8.03 -15.75
C GLN A 206 -15.09 -7.50 -14.78
N ILE A 207 -15.21 -7.74 -13.46
CA ILE A 207 -14.18 -7.35 -12.50
C ILE A 207 -12.87 -8.12 -12.76
N LEU A 208 -12.98 -9.41 -13.12
CA LEU A 208 -11.86 -10.26 -13.53
C LEU A 208 -12.09 -10.73 -14.98
N PRO A 209 -11.85 -9.85 -15.97
CA PRO A 209 -12.05 -10.22 -17.37
C PRO A 209 -10.98 -11.22 -17.82
N GLU A 210 -11.18 -11.82 -18.99
CA GLU A 210 -10.17 -12.67 -19.61
C GLU A 210 -9.04 -11.85 -20.23
N PHE A 211 -7.81 -12.19 -19.87
CA PHE A 211 -6.53 -11.63 -20.32
C PHE A 211 -5.41 -12.71 -20.28
N ASP A 212 -4.27 -12.47 -20.91
CA ASP A 212 -3.10 -13.35 -20.85
C ASP A 212 -2.34 -13.09 -19.54
N LEU A 213 -2.50 -13.98 -18.56
CA LEU A 213 -1.91 -13.84 -17.23
C LEU A 213 -0.44 -14.28 -17.23
N LYS A 214 0.46 -13.37 -16.85
CA LYS A 214 1.86 -13.66 -16.47
C LYS A 214 2.02 -13.50 -14.97
N LEU A 215 2.81 -14.35 -14.35
CA LEU A 215 3.02 -14.38 -12.90
C LEU A 215 4.49 -14.24 -12.56
N LEU A 216 4.80 -13.41 -11.58
CA LEU A 216 6.11 -13.32 -10.96
C LEU A 216 5.94 -13.28 -9.43
N ALA A 217 6.46 -14.30 -8.75
CA ALA A 217 6.45 -14.35 -7.30
C ALA A 217 7.32 -13.22 -6.72
N SER A 218 6.78 -12.41 -5.80
CA SER A 218 7.59 -11.47 -5.03
C SER A 218 8.09 -12.10 -3.72
N PRO A 219 9.29 -11.73 -3.24
CA PRO A 219 9.79 -12.17 -1.95
C PRO A 219 8.86 -11.76 -0.79
N ILE A 220 8.72 -12.65 0.19
CA ILE A 220 8.04 -12.33 1.47
C ILE A 220 9.11 -12.26 2.54
N THR A 221 9.41 -11.05 2.98
CA THR A 221 10.46 -10.76 3.99
C THR A 221 9.94 -9.89 5.13
N MET A 222 8.61 -9.81 5.24
CA MET A 222 7.85 -9.12 6.29
C MET A 222 7.71 -10.00 7.54
N GLY A 223 7.32 -9.40 8.66
CA GLY A 223 7.24 -10.08 9.95
C GLY A 223 8.61 -10.62 10.37
N ASP A 224 8.64 -11.90 10.75
CA ASP A 224 9.85 -12.62 11.13
C ASP A 224 10.44 -13.45 9.99
N GLU A 225 9.90 -13.29 8.78
CA GLU A 225 10.30 -14.06 7.60
C GLU A 225 11.62 -13.56 7.00
N THR A 226 12.38 -14.50 6.45
CA THR A 226 13.62 -14.24 5.74
C THR A 226 13.68 -15.04 4.46
N ASP A 227 14.22 -14.45 3.40
CA ASP A 227 14.43 -15.14 2.14
C ASP A 227 15.93 -15.35 1.92
N TYR A 228 16.41 -16.56 2.16
CA TYR A 228 17.84 -16.90 2.06
C TYR A 228 18.42 -16.70 0.67
N ARG A 229 17.57 -16.61 -0.37
CA ARG A 229 18.00 -16.36 -1.76
C ARG A 229 18.53 -14.93 -1.91
N PHE A 230 18.14 -14.02 -1.03
CA PHE A 230 18.45 -12.60 -1.14
C PHE A 230 19.15 -12.10 0.12
N PRO A 231 20.42 -11.67 0.04
CA PRO A 231 21.14 -11.18 1.21
C PRO A 231 20.69 -9.78 1.65
N SER A 232 19.96 -9.05 0.81
CA SER A 232 19.39 -7.74 1.12
C SER A 232 18.19 -7.42 0.22
N PHE A 233 17.37 -6.45 0.66
CA PHE A 233 16.28 -5.89 -0.13
C PHE A 233 16.75 -5.36 -1.49
N MET A 234 17.88 -4.66 -1.54
CA MET A 234 18.38 -4.09 -2.81
C MET A 234 18.78 -5.17 -3.80
N ARG A 235 19.38 -6.28 -3.33
CA ARG A 235 19.67 -7.43 -4.20
C ARG A 235 18.40 -8.11 -4.71
N ALA A 236 17.40 -8.27 -3.85
CA ALA A 236 16.09 -8.78 -4.27
C ALA A 236 15.43 -7.88 -5.31
N LEU A 237 15.50 -6.56 -5.11
CA LEU A 237 14.97 -5.56 -6.06
C LEU A 237 15.68 -5.67 -7.42
N GLU A 238 17.01 -5.68 -7.45
CA GLU A 238 17.80 -5.85 -8.68
C GLU A 238 17.43 -7.13 -9.45
N GLU A 239 17.29 -8.26 -8.74
CA GLU A 239 16.93 -9.52 -9.38
C GLU A 239 15.49 -9.52 -9.90
N MET A 240 14.55 -8.92 -9.16
CA MET A 240 13.17 -8.74 -9.63
C MET A 240 13.13 -7.87 -10.89
N GLU A 241 13.87 -6.76 -10.92
CA GLU A 241 14.00 -5.89 -12.09
C GLU A 241 14.54 -6.64 -13.32
N ALA A 242 15.58 -7.45 -13.11
CA ALA A 242 16.14 -8.30 -14.15
C ALA A 242 15.10 -9.31 -14.67
N ARG A 243 14.38 -10.01 -13.79
CA ARG A 243 13.34 -10.98 -14.19
C ARG A 243 12.18 -10.30 -14.93
N ILE A 244 11.71 -9.14 -14.45
CA ILE A 244 10.65 -8.35 -15.09
C ILE A 244 11.04 -7.99 -16.53
N SER A 245 12.29 -7.59 -16.76
CA SER A 245 12.77 -7.20 -18.10
C SER A 245 12.70 -8.31 -19.16
N GLN A 246 12.61 -9.58 -18.72
CA GLN A 246 12.56 -10.75 -19.59
C GLN A 246 11.14 -11.25 -19.87
N ILE A 247 10.12 -10.66 -19.21
CA ILE A 247 8.73 -11.06 -19.38
C ILE A 247 8.07 -10.12 -20.39
N ASP A 248 7.41 -10.68 -21.39
CA ASP A 248 6.59 -9.89 -22.32
C ASP A 248 5.17 -9.67 -21.76
N PHE A 249 4.87 -8.42 -21.43
CA PHE A 249 3.57 -7.98 -20.92
C PHE A 249 3.24 -6.55 -21.38
N ASP A 250 1.95 -6.18 -21.35
CA ASP A 250 1.47 -4.85 -21.70
C ASP A 250 1.35 -3.96 -20.46
N LEU A 251 0.87 -4.54 -19.35
CA LEU A 251 0.65 -3.85 -18.08
C LEU A 251 0.96 -4.76 -16.89
N ALA A 252 1.55 -4.19 -15.84
CA ALA A 252 1.82 -4.89 -14.59
C ALA A 252 0.94 -4.42 -13.42
N LEU A 253 0.45 -5.37 -12.64
CA LEU A 253 -0.18 -5.15 -11.33
C LEU A 253 0.83 -5.52 -10.24
N VAL A 254 1.22 -4.54 -9.43
CA VAL A 254 2.35 -4.66 -8.50
C VAL A 254 1.87 -4.64 -7.05
N GLY A 255 1.91 -5.81 -6.39
CA GLY A 255 1.45 -6.00 -5.02
C GLY A 255 2.48 -6.61 -4.09
N CYS A 256 3.61 -5.92 -3.87
CA CYS A 256 4.77 -6.49 -3.18
C CYS A 256 5.41 -5.53 -2.15
N GLY A 257 4.64 -5.08 -1.14
CA GLY A 257 5.18 -4.30 0.00
C GLY A 257 6.03 -3.08 -0.43
N ALA A 258 7.18 -2.87 0.23
CA ALA A 258 8.11 -1.79 -0.09
C ALA A 258 8.70 -1.85 -1.51
N TYR A 259 8.70 -3.00 -2.17
CA TYR A 259 9.11 -3.09 -3.58
C TYR A 259 8.09 -2.41 -4.50
N GLY A 260 6.83 -2.25 -4.06
CA GLY A 260 5.69 -1.87 -4.88
C GLY A 260 5.92 -0.62 -5.73
N SER A 261 6.24 0.50 -5.10
CA SER A 261 6.47 1.75 -5.84
C SER A 261 7.73 1.69 -6.70
N LEU A 262 8.82 1.13 -6.17
CA LEU A 262 10.12 1.07 -6.87
C LEU A 262 10.05 0.23 -8.14
N LEU A 263 9.39 -0.93 -8.09
CA LEU A 263 9.17 -1.80 -9.25
C LEU A 263 8.19 -1.18 -10.25
N THR A 264 7.11 -0.55 -9.78
CA THR A 264 6.16 0.17 -10.66
C THR A 264 6.88 1.25 -11.48
N LEU A 265 7.77 2.02 -10.83
CA LEU A 265 8.57 3.06 -11.48
C LEU A 265 9.63 2.48 -12.43
N TYR A 266 10.25 1.36 -12.07
CA TYR A 266 11.18 0.65 -12.95
C TYR A 266 10.48 0.13 -14.21
N ILE A 267 9.30 -0.48 -14.08
CA ILE A 267 8.51 -1.00 -15.21
C ILE A 267 8.21 0.11 -16.23
N LYS A 268 7.87 1.32 -15.76
CA LYS A 268 7.76 2.49 -16.66
C LYS A 268 9.08 2.83 -17.34
N SER A 269 10.20 2.80 -16.62
CA SER A 269 11.50 3.15 -17.18
C SER A 269 11.96 2.23 -18.32
N ILE A 270 11.43 1.00 -18.39
CA ILE A 270 11.64 0.06 -19.50
C ILE A 270 10.53 0.12 -20.57
N GLY A 271 9.69 1.16 -20.55
CA GLY A 271 8.67 1.41 -21.57
C GLY A 271 7.38 0.61 -21.41
N LYS A 272 7.05 0.16 -20.21
CA LYS A 272 5.84 -0.62 -19.92
C LYS A 272 4.89 0.10 -18.95
N LYS A 273 3.64 -0.36 -18.85
CA LYS A 273 2.62 0.23 -17.95
C LYS A 273 2.60 -0.49 -16.61
N ALA A 274 2.40 0.24 -15.51
CA ALA A 274 2.31 -0.37 -14.18
C ALA A 274 1.39 0.37 -13.21
N ILE A 275 0.67 -0.41 -12.41
CA ILE A 275 -0.20 0.06 -11.32
C ILE A 275 0.22 -0.62 -10.02
N GLN A 276 0.58 0.17 -9.02
CA GLN A 276 0.84 -0.31 -7.66
C GLN A 276 -0.49 -0.61 -6.94
N THR A 277 -0.97 -1.84 -7.11
CA THR A 277 -2.19 -2.33 -6.47
C THR A 277 -1.97 -2.66 -5.00
N GLY A 278 -0.74 -3.01 -4.60
CA GLY A 278 -0.41 -3.35 -3.22
C GLY A 278 -1.12 -4.63 -2.76
N GLY A 279 -1.40 -4.74 -1.45
CA GLY A 279 -2.02 -5.94 -0.89
C GLY A 279 -3.39 -6.29 -1.49
N SER A 280 -4.16 -5.32 -1.96
CA SER A 280 -5.48 -5.55 -2.58
C SER A 280 -5.44 -6.28 -3.91
N THR A 281 -4.26 -6.56 -4.48
CA THR A 281 -4.11 -7.42 -5.68
C THR A 281 -4.82 -8.75 -5.50
N GLN A 282 -4.76 -9.35 -4.31
CA GLN A 282 -5.39 -10.63 -4.03
C GLN A 282 -6.93 -10.61 -4.14
N LEU A 283 -7.55 -9.46 -3.90
CA LEU A 283 -9.00 -9.31 -4.03
C LEU A 283 -9.47 -9.46 -5.47
N LEU A 284 -8.65 -9.06 -6.45
CA LEU A 284 -8.94 -9.24 -7.87
C LEU A 284 -9.10 -10.72 -8.25
N PHE A 285 -8.55 -11.63 -7.46
CA PHE A 285 -8.61 -13.07 -7.68
C PHE A 285 -9.53 -13.78 -6.68
N GLY A 286 -10.28 -13.04 -5.86
CA GLY A 286 -11.15 -13.60 -4.83
C GLY A 286 -10.38 -14.34 -3.73
N ILE A 287 -9.23 -13.81 -3.36
CA ILE A 287 -8.44 -14.29 -2.22
C ILE A 287 -8.66 -13.32 -1.06
N LEU A 288 -9.28 -13.80 0.02
CA LEU A 288 -9.73 -12.99 1.15
C LEU A 288 -8.72 -13.02 2.30
N GLY A 289 -8.15 -11.85 2.61
CA GLY A 289 -7.37 -11.62 3.84
C GLY A 289 -8.22 -10.98 4.93
N SER A 290 -7.80 -11.13 6.18
CA SER A 290 -8.48 -10.61 7.38
C SER A 290 -8.80 -9.10 7.34
N ARG A 291 -7.98 -8.27 6.68
CA ARG A 291 -8.24 -6.82 6.53
C ARG A 291 -9.59 -6.52 5.87
N TRP A 292 -10.06 -7.41 5.01
CA TRP A 292 -11.20 -7.17 4.13
C TRP A 292 -12.44 -7.96 4.50
N GLU A 293 -12.33 -8.89 5.46
CA GLU A 293 -13.41 -9.84 5.77
C GLU A 293 -14.71 -9.18 6.24
N ASN A 294 -14.61 -7.99 6.85
CA ASN A 294 -15.72 -7.23 7.39
C ASN A 294 -16.06 -5.98 6.53
N ALA A 295 -15.43 -5.82 5.37
CA ALA A 295 -15.67 -4.67 4.51
C ALA A 295 -16.99 -4.84 3.74
N PRO A 296 -17.95 -3.90 3.82
CA PRO A 296 -19.26 -4.04 3.16
C PRO A 296 -19.17 -4.30 1.65
N TYR A 297 -18.27 -3.60 0.96
CA TYR A 297 -18.06 -3.79 -0.49
C TYR A 297 -17.50 -5.16 -0.87
N ILE A 298 -16.88 -5.88 0.08
CA ILE A 298 -16.41 -7.26 -0.13
C ILE A 298 -17.54 -8.24 0.15
N LYS A 299 -18.37 -8.01 1.17
CA LYS A 299 -19.56 -8.83 1.44
C LYS A 299 -20.52 -8.92 0.25
N GLU A 300 -20.57 -7.89 -0.58
CA GLU A 300 -21.38 -7.88 -1.81
C GLU A 300 -20.76 -8.70 -2.96
N LEU A 301 -19.44 -8.90 -2.94
CA LEU A 301 -18.67 -9.57 -3.99
C LEU A 301 -18.30 -11.02 -3.66
N GLU A 302 -18.06 -11.33 -2.38
CA GLU A 302 -17.61 -12.64 -1.93
C GLU A 302 -18.69 -13.72 -2.13
N ASN A 303 -18.24 -14.94 -2.40
CA ASN A 303 -19.07 -16.13 -2.56
C ASN A 303 -18.30 -17.39 -2.10
N GLU A 304 -18.90 -18.57 -2.22
CA GLU A 304 -18.30 -19.84 -1.79
C GLU A 304 -17.02 -20.25 -2.52
N TYR A 305 -16.67 -19.61 -3.65
CA TYR A 305 -15.46 -19.89 -4.43
C TYR A 305 -14.28 -18.99 -4.07
N TRP A 306 -14.48 -17.98 -3.22
CA TRP A 306 -13.38 -17.21 -2.67
C TRP A 306 -12.57 -18.08 -1.71
N ILE A 307 -11.25 -17.92 -1.75
CA ILE A 307 -10.32 -18.68 -0.92
C ILE A 307 -9.59 -17.76 0.04
N ARG A 308 -8.90 -18.33 1.02
CA ARG A 308 -7.91 -17.62 1.84
C ARG A 308 -6.51 -18.05 1.41
N PRO A 309 -5.48 -17.20 1.60
CA PRO A 309 -4.10 -17.61 1.34
C PRO A 309 -3.75 -18.88 2.11
N ALA A 310 -3.16 -19.87 1.43
CA ALA A 310 -2.88 -21.16 2.04
C ALA A 310 -1.65 -21.08 2.97
N THR A 311 -0.65 -20.29 2.56
CA THR A 311 0.61 -20.15 3.29
C THR A 311 0.67 -18.85 4.08
N LYS A 312 1.08 -18.94 5.35
CA LYS A 312 1.32 -17.79 6.22
C LYS A 312 2.81 -17.69 6.53
N PRO A 313 3.46 -16.54 6.27
CA PRO A 313 4.86 -16.36 6.61
C PRO A 313 5.04 -16.32 8.13
N LYS A 314 6.25 -16.57 8.58
CA LYS A 314 6.58 -16.50 10.00
C LYS A 314 6.35 -15.09 10.54
N GLY A 315 5.59 -14.98 11.63
CA GLY A 315 5.25 -13.69 12.26
C GLY A 315 4.32 -12.81 11.41
N PHE A 316 3.48 -13.40 10.56
CA PHE A 316 2.50 -12.68 9.74
C PHE A 316 1.57 -11.77 10.55
N GLU A 317 1.31 -12.09 11.82
CA GLU A 317 0.48 -11.29 12.73
C GLU A 317 1.06 -9.90 12.99
N LYS A 318 2.39 -9.75 12.89
CA LYS A 318 3.08 -8.45 13.00
C LYS A 318 2.80 -7.56 11.79
N VAL A 319 2.43 -8.16 10.65
CA VAL A 319 2.10 -7.45 9.41
C VAL A 319 0.67 -6.95 9.48
N ALA A 320 0.47 -5.83 10.19
CA ALA A 320 -0.83 -5.20 10.37
C ALA A 320 -1.92 -6.17 10.90
N GLY A 321 -1.58 -6.99 11.90
CA GLY A 321 -2.51 -7.94 12.51
C GLY A 321 -2.78 -9.19 11.66
N GLY A 322 -1.92 -9.49 10.67
CA GLY A 322 -2.16 -10.56 9.71
C GLY A 322 -3.05 -10.15 8.55
N ALA A 323 -3.15 -8.84 8.26
CA ALA A 323 -4.09 -8.24 7.31
C ALA A 323 -4.29 -8.95 5.97
N TYR A 324 -3.24 -9.55 5.41
CA TYR A 324 -3.27 -10.18 4.09
C TYR A 324 -3.66 -11.65 4.12
N TRP A 325 -3.68 -12.27 5.30
CA TRP A 325 -3.99 -13.68 5.55
C TRP A 325 -5.32 -13.83 6.31
#